data_AF-A0A7V3JPU7-F1
#
_entry.id   AF-A0A7V3JPU7-F1
#
_cell.length_a   1.000
_cell.length_b   1.000
_cell.length_c   1.000
_cell.angle_alpha   90.00
_cell.angle_beta   90.00
_cell.angle_gamma   90.00
#
_symmetry.space_group_name_H-M   'P 1'
#
loop_
_entity.id
_entity.type
_entity.pdbx_description
1 polymer ?
#
loop_
_entity_poly.entity_id
_entity_poly.type
_entity_poly.pdbx_seq_one_letter_code
_entity_poly.pdbx_strand_id
1 'polypeptide(L)'
;MSEPPADLSLSFEQAAERLEQVVHELEEGSLGLDESLARFEEGIALLRRCHELLERAERRIEILTGVGAQGEPITAPLDDAALSLAEKAEHRSRRRSAPGATPPAG
;
A
#
# COMPACT_ATOMS: atom_id res chain seq x y z
N MET A 1 -22.79 19.19 -12.00
CA MET A 1 -21.75 18.32 -11.41
C MET A 1 -20.82 17.99 -12.56
N SER A 2 -19.57 18.48 -12.55
CA SER A 2 -18.62 18.17 -13.63
C SER A 2 -18.24 16.70 -13.52
N GLU A 3 -18.42 15.95 -14.61
CA GLU A 3 -17.84 14.62 -14.75
C GLU A 3 -16.33 14.70 -14.57
N PRO A 4 -15.71 13.76 -13.83
CA PRO A 4 -14.26 13.69 -13.78
C PRO A 4 -13.72 13.43 -15.20
N PRO A 5 -12.59 14.01 -15.58
CA PRO A 5 -11.97 13.72 -16.88
C PRO A 5 -11.73 12.21 -16.99
N ALA A 6 -11.98 11.66 -18.18
CA ALA A 6 -11.92 10.22 -18.44
C ALA A 6 -10.54 9.60 -18.11
N ASP A 7 -9.46 10.41 -18.06
CA ASP A 7 -8.09 9.99 -17.78
C ASP A 7 -7.89 9.39 -16.37
N LEU A 8 -8.71 9.77 -15.39
CA LEU A 8 -8.55 9.31 -14.00
C LEU A 8 -9.01 7.86 -13.79
N SER A 9 -9.64 7.27 -14.80
CA SER A 9 -10.14 5.90 -14.79
C SER A 9 -9.19 4.88 -15.44
N LEU A 10 -8.12 5.36 -16.08
CA LEU A 10 -7.20 4.51 -16.86
C LEU A 10 -6.41 3.54 -15.97
N SER A 11 -6.06 2.38 -16.53
CA SER A 11 -5.03 1.49 -16.00
C SER A 11 -3.64 2.11 -16.15
N PHE A 12 -2.62 1.49 -15.55
CA PHE A 12 -1.25 2.00 -15.64
C PHE A 12 -0.76 1.97 -17.09
N GLU A 13 -0.97 0.84 -17.77
CA GLU A 13 -0.57 0.61 -19.15
C GLU A 13 -1.24 1.60 -20.10
N GLN A 14 -2.54 1.84 -19.90
CA GLN A 14 -3.30 2.79 -20.72
C GLN A 14 -2.86 4.24 -20.48
N ALA A 15 -2.62 4.62 -19.22
CA ALA A 15 -2.14 5.95 -18.88
C ALA A 15 -0.72 6.20 -19.41
N ALA A 16 0.16 5.20 -19.33
CA ALA A 16 1.51 5.25 -19.88
C ALA A 16 1.50 5.36 -21.41
N GLU A 17 0.71 4.52 -22.09
CA GLU A 17 0.57 4.56 -23.56
C GLU A 17 0.05 5.93 -24.03
N ARG A 18 -0.98 6.48 -23.35
CA ARG A 18 -1.50 7.81 -23.69
C ARG A 18 -0.45 8.91 -23.41
N LEU A 19 0.32 8.80 -22.34
CA LEU A 19 1.38 9.75 -22.03
C LEU A 19 2.47 9.74 -23.12
N GLU A 20 2.88 8.57 -23.60
CA GLU A 20 3.83 8.43 -24.70
C GLU A 20 3.31 9.11 -25.97
N GLN A 21 2.03 8.93 -26.31
CA GLN A 21 1.40 9.60 -27.45
C GLN A 21 1.41 11.13 -27.29
N VAL A 22 1.03 11.63 -26.11
CA VAL A 22 1.04 13.07 -25.81
C VAL A 22 2.45 13.66 -25.94
N VAL A 23 3.47 12.96 -25.42
CA VAL A 23 4.87 13.39 -25.57
C VAL A 23 5.27 13.41 -27.05
N HIS A 24 4.91 12.38 -27.82
CA HIS A 24 5.19 12.33 -29.24
C HIS A 24 4.56 13.50 -30.01
N GLU A 25 3.28 13.79 -29.76
CA GLU A 25 2.56 14.92 -30.37
C GLU A 25 3.22 16.28 -30.04
N LEU A 26 3.75 16.44 -28.82
CA LEU A 26 4.49 17.63 -28.41
C LEU A 26 5.87 17.75 -29.08
N GLU A 27 6.57 16.62 -29.26
CA GLU A 27 7.89 16.57 -29.90
C GLU A 27 7.85 16.77 -31.41
N GLU A 28 6.76 16.39 -32.08
CA GLU A 28 6.55 16.66 -33.51
C GLU A 28 6.53 18.15 -33.84
N GLY A 29 6.15 19.00 -32.88
CA GLY A 29 6.18 20.46 -33.02
C GLY A 29 5.21 21.03 -34.05
N SER A 30 4.20 20.25 -34.46
CA SER A 30 3.17 20.64 -35.44
C SER A 30 1.97 21.37 -34.81
N LEU A 31 1.87 21.35 -33.47
CA LEU A 31 0.77 21.91 -32.70
C LEU A 31 0.87 23.44 -32.55
N GLY A 32 -0.28 24.11 -32.52
CA GLY A 32 -0.37 25.51 -32.09
C GLY A 32 -0.06 25.68 -30.59
N LEU A 33 0.11 26.93 -30.13
CA LEU A 33 0.41 27.23 -28.71
C LEU A 33 -0.66 26.70 -27.76
N ASP A 34 -1.93 26.98 -28.05
CA ASP A 34 -3.05 26.55 -27.19
C ASP A 34 -3.17 25.01 -27.16
N GLU A 35 -2.97 24.34 -28.29
CA GLU A 35 -2.98 22.88 -28.37
C GLU A 35 -1.80 22.26 -27.62
N SER A 36 -0.61 22.87 -27.75
CA SER A 36 0.59 22.46 -27.02
C SER A 36 0.38 22.56 -25.50
N LEU A 37 -0.25 23.64 -25.03
CA LEU A 37 -0.60 23.80 -23.62
C LEU A 37 -1.60 22.74 -23.16
N ALA A 38 -2.65 22.49 -23.95
CA ALA A 38 -3.63 21.45 -23.63
C ALA A 38 -3.00 20.05 -23.55
N ARG A 39 -2.11 19.70 -24.50
CA ARG A 39 -1.35 18.44 -24.45
C ARG A 39 -0.44 18.36 -23.24
N PHE A 40 0.24 19.45 -22.89
CA PHE A 40 1.09 19.48 -21.72
C PHE A 40 0.30 19.24 -20.42
N GLU A 41 -0.86 19.90 -20.25
CA GLU A 41 -1.74 19.70 -19.10
C GLU A 41 -2.23 18.25 -19.00
N GLU A 42 -2.63 17.66 -20.14
CA GLU A 42 -3.00 16.25 -20.24
C GLU A 42 -1.85 15.33 -19.82
N GLY A 43 -0.63 15.58 -20.32
CA GLY A 43 0.57 14.83 -19.95
C GLY A 43 0.86 14.88 -18.45
N ILE A 44 0.68 16.03 -17.80
CA ILE A 44 0.84 16.17 -16.35
C ILE A 44 -0.23 15.36 -15.59
N ALA A 45 -1.48 15.35 -16.06
CA ALA A 45 -2.54 14.56 -15.46
C ALA A 45 -2.24 13.05 -15.54
N LEU A 46 -1.82 12.57 -16.72
CA LEU A 46 -1.43 11.19 -16.95
C LEU A 46 -0.22 10.76 -16.10
N LEU A 47 0.80 11.62 -16.00
CA LEU A 47 1.96 11.35 -15.15
C LEU A 47 1.58 11.20 -13.67
N ARG A 48 0.71 12.08 -13.16
CA ARG A 48 0.18 11.98 -11.80
C ARG A 48 -0.58 10.67 -11.60
N ARG A 49 -1.41 10.29 -12.58
CA ARG A 49 -2.15 9.03 -12.55
C ARG A 49 -1.23 7.81 -12.49
N CYS A 50 -0.18 7.78 -13.31
CA CYS A 50 0.82 6.71 -13.28
C CYS A 50 1.47 6.60 -11.89
N HIS A 51 1.91 7.70 -11.31
CA HIS A 51 2.48 7.70 -9.95
C HIS A 51 1.50 7.18 -8.90
N GLU A 52 0.24 7.63 -8.92
CA GLU A 52 -0.77 7.15 -7.98
C GLU A 52 -1.01 5.64 -8.07
N LEU A 53 -0.96 5.07 -9.28
CA LEU A 53 -1.14 3.64 -9.49
C LEU A 53 0.06 2.84 -8.97
N LEU A 54 1.28 3.32 -9.24
CA LEU A 54 2.51 2.70 -8.73
C LEU A 54 2.57 2.73 -7.20
N GLU A 55 2.26 3.87 -6.60
CA GLU A 55 2.14 4.07 -5.15
C GLU A 55 1.18 3.08 -4.47
N ARG A 56 0.03 2.83 -5.12
CA ARG A 56 -0.95 1.85 -4.62
C ARG A 56 -0.44 0.42 -4.73
N ALA A 57 0.26 0.10 -5.83
CA ALA A 57 0.86 -1.20 -6.04
C ALA A 57 1.98 -1.48 -5.03
N GLU A 58 2.85 -0.50 -4.80
CA GLU A 58 3.94 -0.55 -3.81
C GLU A 58 3.39 -0.79 -2.41
N ARG A 59 2.45 0.04 -1.93
CA ARG A 59 1.79 -0.16 -0.63
C ARG A 59 1.15 -1.54 -0.48
N ARG A 60 0.58 -2.07 -1.56
CA ARG A 60 0.00 -3.42 -1.54
C ARG A 60 1.06 -4.49 -1.38
N ILE A 61 2.21 -4.34 -2.04
CA ILE A 61 3.37 -5.24 -1.88
C ILE A 61 3.86 -5.18 -0.44
N GLU A 62 4.09 -3.98 0.10
CA GLU A 62 4.57 -3.76 1.46
C GLU A 62 3.70 -4.47 2.51
N ILE A 63 2.37 -4.34 2.40
CA ILE A 63 1.42 -5.01 3.30
C ILE A 63 1.52 -6.55 3.17
N LEU A 64 1.69 -7.07 1.95
CA LEU A 64 1.72 -8.51 1.71
C LEU A 64 3.02 -9.17 2.15
N THR A 65 4.15 -8.46 2.01
CA THR A 65 5.48 -8.97 2.35
C THR A 65 5.87 -8.67 3.80
N GLY A 66 5.24 -7.68 4.43
CA GLY A 66 5.63 -7.18 5.74
C GLY A 66 6.97 -6.46 5.74
N VAL A 67 7.46 -6.03 4.57
CA VAL A 67 8.68 -5.24 4.41
C VAL A 67 8.39 -3.96 3.63
N GLY A 68 8.95 -2.84 4.07
CA GLY A 68 8.85 -1.55 3.40
C GLY A 68 9.71 -1.46 2.14
N ALA A 69 9.55 -0.37 1.41
CA ALA A 69 10.26 -0.09 0.16
C ALA A 69 11.79 -0.27 0.22
N GLN A 70 12.44 -0.01 1.37
CA GLN A 70 13.89 -0.16 1.52
C GLN A 70 14.30 -1.49 2.19
N GLY A 71 13.36 -2.43 2.32
CA GLY A 71 13.59 -3.78 2.85
C GLY A 71 13.51 -3.90 4.38
N GLU A 72 13.20 -2.82 5.08
CA GLU A 72 12.94 -2.81 6.52
C GLU A 72 11.66 -3.58 6.86
N PRO A 73 11.65 -4.33 7.98
CA PRO A 73 10.42 -4.94 8.46
C PRO A 73 9.41 -3.86 8.86
N ILE A 74 8.17 -4.02 8.41
CA ILE A 74 7.05 -3.21 8.90
C ILE A 74 6.69 -3.73 10.28
N THR A 75 6.92 -2.90 11.29
CA THR A 75 6.62 -3.24 12.68
C THR A 75 5.33 -2.56 13.12
N ALA A 76 4.51 -3.29 13.87
CA ALA A 76 3.41 -2.73 14.64
C ALA A 76 3.75 -2.89 16.13
N PRO A 77 3.24 -2.01 17.01
CA PRO A 77 3.32 -2.22 18.45
C PRO A 77 2.81 -3.61 18.78
N LEU A 78 3.62 -4.38 19.51
CA LEU A 78 3.14 -5.63 20.06
C LEU A 78 2.16 -5.26 21.17
N ASP A 79 0.87 -5.53 20.99
CA ASP A 79 -0.13 -5.34 22.04
C ASP A 79 0.12 -6.36 23.17
N ASP A 80 1.06 -6.03 24.06
CA ASP A 80 1.35 -6.77 25.30
C ASP A 80 0.22 -6.62 26.34
N ALA A 81 -0.84 -5.87 26.02
CA ALA A 81 -1.98 -5.61 26.88
C ALA A 81 -2.84 -6.86 27.18
N ALA A 82 -2.58 -8.01 26.54
CA ALA A 82 -3.41 -9.19 26.72
C ALA A 82 -3.16 -9.95 28.03
N LEU A 83 -2.04 -9.75 28.74
CA LEU A 83 -1.87 -10.23 30.11
C LEU A 83 -0.83 -9.38 30.84
N SER A 84 -1.28 -8.62 31.85
CA SER A 84 -0.41 -8.02 32.85
C SER A 84 0.58 -9.08 33.38
N LEU A 85 1.82 -8.68 33.66
CA LEU A 85 2.80 -9.54 34.33
C LEU A 85 2.23 -10.16 35.63
N ALA A 86 1.29 -9.46 36.27
CA ALA A 86 0.52 -9.96 37.41
C ALA A 86 -0.40 -11.14 37.05
N GLU A 87 -1.12 -11.07 35.92
CA GLU A 87 -2.03 -12.13 35.45
C GLU A 87 -1.24 -13.38 35.00
N LYS A 88 -0.08 -13.18 34.34
CA LYS A 88 0.85 -14.28 34.00
C LYS A 88 1.42 -14.95 35.27
N ALA A 89 1.68 -14.19 36.33
CA ALA A 89 2.16 -14.70 37.61
C ALA A 89 1.08 -15.46 38.39
N GLU A 90 -0.18 -15.02 38.31
CA GLU A 90 -1.31 -15.68 38.96
C GLU A 90 -1.63 -17.04 38.30
N HIS A 91 -1.60 -17.12 36.97
CA HIS A 91 -1.73 -18.38 36.22
C HIS A 91 -0.63 -19.40 36.57
N ARG A 92 0.62 -18.93 36.76
CA ARG A 92 1.73 -19.79 37.19
C ARG A 92 1.56 -20.27 38.63
N SER A 93 1.04 -19.40 39.50
CA SER A 93 0.79 -19.71 40.90
C SER A 93 -0.35 -20.72 41.06
N ARG A 94 -1.46 -20.56 40.33
CA ARG A 94 -2.58 -21.52 40.30
C ARG A 94 -2.17 -22.90 39.79
N ARG A 95 -1.26 -22.97 38.81
CA ARG A 95 -0.66 -24.24 38.35
C ARG A 95 0.21 -24.92 39.41
N ARG A 96 0.83 -24.17 40.32
CA ARG A 96 1.68 -24.70 41.39
C ARG A 96 0.88 -25.13 42.64
N SER A 97 -0.36 -24.66 42.78
CA SER A 97 -1.22 -24.86 43.95
C SER A 97 -2.34 -25.91 43.77
N ALA A 98 -2.48 -26.53 42.59
CA ALA A 98 -3.42 -27.65 42.40
C ALA A 98 -2.89 -28.93 43.08
N PRO A 99 -3.67 -29.61 43.96
CA PRO A 99 -3.24 -30.85 44.58
C PRO A 99 -3.57 -32.07 43.70
N GLY A 100 -2.57 -32.94 43.50
CA GLY A 100 -2.75 -34.38 43.27
C GLY A 100 -3.15 -34.85 41.87
N ALA A 101 -2.16 -35.24 41.06
CA ALA A 101 -2.29 -36.36 40.15
C ALA A 101 -1.54 -37.55 40.77
N THR A 102 -2.27 -38.44 41.45
CA THR A 102 -1.78 -39.75 41.88
C THR A 102 -1.50 -40.61 40.65
N PRO A 103 -0.37 -41.34 40.57
CA PRO A 103 -0.13 -42.28 39.47
C PRO A 103 -1.11 -43.47 39.57
N PRO A 104 -1.59 -44.03 38.43
CA PRO A 104 -2.41 -45.24 38.47
C PRO A 104 -1.53 -46.46 38.81
N ALA A 105 -1.95 -47.22 39.82
CA ALA A 105 -1.46 -48.56 40.12
C ALA A 105 -2.57 -49.56 39.81
N GLY A 106 -2.30 -50.49 38.90
CA GLY A 106 -3.16 -51.59 38.47
C GLY A 106 -2.50 -52.35 37.33
#